data_AF-E6QMN9-F1
#
_entry.id   AF-E6QMN9-F1
#
_cell.length_a   1.000
_cell.length_b   1.000
_cell.length_c   1.000
_cell.angle_alpha   90.00
_cell.angle_beta   90.00
_cell.angle_gamma   90.00
#
_symmetry.space_group_name_H-M   'P 1'
#
loop_
_entity.id
_entity.type
_entity.pdbx_description
1 polymer ?
#
loop_
_entity_poly.entity_id
_entity_poly.type
_entity_poly.pdbx_seq_one_letter_code
_entity_poly.pdbx_strand_id
1 'polypeptide(L)'
;MVYVLQIKAVERIGKLALFTALITLFMALMCAWSDIGHMARFYEVYVHPQFRSMLTWVLWLYSAYIIILISELWLALRADLVQWSRFPDIRGRIVRVILLGNTDVSPKTLERDHKRLRILASIGVPLAVAFHGGMGALFATLIARSYWFGPIYPIFFLTGALVSGTALLSAVTAFWWKGEKGDGEGTVVFLGRTLLGLLMFDVLLEWAELSIPAWYGVGPEIGLIKVILFGQFWWMFWIGHILLGVLIPLFLLVVYPMNRRRIGLAGALIALSFLSVRLNIVIPGLVTPELNGLQHAYMSSRLSFFYVPSAAEWALVMFVVSIGTALFFVGYRYLPLFEPAAVPARELER
;
A
#
# COMPACT_ATOMS: atom_id res chain seq x y z
N MET A 1 0.19 -5.98 -12.05
CA MET A 1 1.07 -5.51 -13.16
C MET A 1 2.16 -6.53 -13.52
N VAL A 2 2.84 -7.14 -12.54
CA VAL A 2 3.94 -8.12 -12.75
C VAL A 2 3.62 -9.21 -13.76
N TYR A 3 2.53 -9.96 -13.55
CA TYR A 3 2.12 -11.07 -14.42
C TYR A 3 1.52 -10.62 -15.76
N VAL A 4 1.11 -9.35 -15.85
CA VAL A 4 0.55 -8.75 -17.08
C VAL A 4 1.69 -8.25 -17.97
N LEU A 5 2.70 -7.62 -17.38
CA LEU A 5 3.83 -7.00 -18.08
C LEU A 5 5.01 -7.97 -18.31
N GLN A 6 4.93 -9.20 -17.79
CA GLN A 6 5.95 -10.26 -17.95
C GLN A 6 7.38 -9.79 -17.62
N ILE A 7 7.52 -8.92 -16.63
CA ILE A 7 8.83 -8.40 -16.24
C ILE A 7 9.51 -9.47 -15.37
N LYS A 8 10.45 -10.21 -15.96
CA LYS A 8 11.17 -11.34 -15.31
C LYS A 8 11.75 -10.98 -13.93
N ALA A 9 12.27 -9.75 -13.78
CA ALA A 9 12.81 -9.28 -12.49
C ALA A 9 11.76 -9.26 -11.37
N VAL A 10 10.50 -8.98 -11.70
CA VAL A 10 9.43 -8.83 -10.72
C VAL A 10 8.65 -10.13 -10.52
N GLU A 11 8.64 -11.04 -11.50
CA GLU A 11 8.04 -12.39 -11.36
C GLU A 11 8.68 -13.16 -10.19
N ARG A 12 9.98 -12.96 -9.97
CA ARG A 12 10.76 -13.58 -8.90
C ARG A 12 10.36 -13.13 -7.48
N ILE A 13 9.80 -11.93 -7.35
CA ILE A 13 9.20 -11.43 -6.09
C ILE A 13 7.68 -11.48 -6.11
N GLY A 14 7.06 -12.07 -7.14
CA GLY A 14 5.60 -12.04 -7.31
C GLY A 14 4.87 -12.59 -6.09
N LYS A 15 5.32 -13.74 -5.57
CA LYS A 15 4.76 -14.38 -4.36
C LYS A 15 4.90 -13.49 -3.13
N LEU A 16 6.11 -12.95 -2.90
CA LEU A 16 6.40 -12.05 -1.80
C LEU A 16 5.56 -10.76 -1.87
N ALA A 17 5.43 -10.17 -3.05
CA ALA A 17 4.66 -8.96 -3.28
C ALA A 17 3.16 -9.19 -3.05
N LEU A 18 2.60 -10.28 -3.58
CA LEU A 18 1.20 -10.67 -3.35
C LEU A 18 0.90 -10.88 -1.86
N PHE A 19 1.78 -11.60 -1.17
CA PHE A 19 1.63 -11.86 0.26
C PHE A 19 1.76 -10.57 1.08
N THR A 20 2.75 -9.73 0.79
CA THR A 20 2.93 -8.43 1.44
C THR A 20 1.69 -7.55 1.24
N ALA A 21 1.18 -7.47 0.01
CA ALA A 21 -0.04 -6.73 -0.30
C ALA A 21 -1.23 -7.23 0.52
N LEU A 22 -1.45 -8.55 0.58
CA LEU A 22 -2.54 -9.14 1.36
C LEU A 22 -2.45 -8.81 2.85
N ILE A 23 -1.26 -8.91 3.45
CA ILE A 23 -1.04 -8.55 4.86
C ILE A 23 -1.28 -7.06 5.10
N THR A 24 -0.75 -6.18 4.26
CA THR A 24 -0.97 -4.73 4.41
C THR A 24 -2.43 -4.33 4.21
N LEU A 25 -3.15 -5.02 3.33
CA LEU A 25 -4.57 -4.79 3.09
C LEU A 25 -5.43 -5.26 4.26
N PHE A 26 -5.06 -6.39 4.87
CA PHE A 26 -5.67 -6.85 6.11
C PHE A 26 -5.44 -5.84 7.25
N MET A 27 -4.23 -5.33 7.41
CA MET A 27 -3.93 -4.27 8.40
C MET A 27 -4.80 -3.02 8.17
N ALA A 28 -4.94 -2.58 6.91
CA ALA A 28 -5.79 -1.44 6.57
C ALA A 28 -7.27 -1.68 6.96
N LEU A 29 -7.80 -2.88 6.71
CA LEU A 29 -9.16 -3.25 7.14
C LEU A 29 -9.29 -3.34 8.66
N MET A 30 -8.26 -3.77 9.38
CA MET A 30 -8.29 -3.76 10.85
C MET A 30 -8.39 -2.33 11.40
N CYS A 31 -7.66 -1.38 10.81
CA CYS A 31 -7.79 0.03 11.15
C CYS A 31 -9.22 0.53 10.89
N ALA A 32 -9.75 0.28 9.69
CA ALA A 32 -11.11 0.69 9.33
C ALA A 32 -12.16 0.05 10.26
N TRP A 33 -12.03 -1.23 10.56
CA TRP A 33 -12.94 -1.96 11.45
C TRP A 33 -12.91 -1.41 12.89
N SER A 34 -11.75 -0.96 13.37
CA SER A 34 -11.64 -0.36 14.69
C SER A 34 -12.21 1.07 14.74
N ASP A 35 -12.26 1.76 13.60
CA ASP A 35 -12.70 3.15 13.47
C ASP A 35 -14.23 3.32 13.40
N ILE A 36 -14.99 2.30 12.97
CA ILE A 36 -16.46 2.42 12.78
C ILE A 36 -17.28 2.64 14.06
N GLY A 37 -16.66 2.58 15.25
CA GLY A 37 -17.29 2.79 16.56
C GLY A 37 -18.23 1.67 17.04
N HIS A 38 -18.98 1.03 16.14
CA HIS A 38 -19.79 -0.16 16.41
C HIS A 38 -19.27 -1.34 15.60
N MET A 39 -18.14 -1.90 16.05
CA MET A 39 -17.37 -2.94 15.35
C MET A 39 -18.22 -4.14 14.91
N ALA A 40 -19.24 -4.52 15.67
CA ALA A 40 -20.14 -5.64 15.35
C ALA A 40 -21.02 -5.40 14.10
N ARG A 41 -21.24 -4.14 13.71
CA ARG A 41 -22.10 -3.76 12.58
C ARG A 41 -21.35 -3.61 11.25
N PHE A 42 -20.10 -4.08 11.18
CA PHE A 42 -19.31 -3.97 9.94
C PHE A 42 -19.99 -4.64 8.73
N TYR A 43 -20.80 -5.68 8.95
CA TYR A 43 -21.49 -6.41 7.88
C TYR A 43 -22.60 -5.59 7.21
N GLU A 44 -23.09 -4.53 7.86
CA GLU A 44 -24.18 -3.68 7.37
C GLU A 44 -23.85 -3.03 6.02
N VAL A 45 -22.57 -2.73 5.77
CA VAL A 45 -22.12 -2.17 4.49
C VAL A 45 -22.32 -3.13 3.30
N TYR A 46 -22.43 -4.43 3.59
CA TYR A 46 -22.67 -5.46 2.58
C TYR A 46 -24.14 -5.85 2.48
N VAL A 47 -24.87 -5.86 3.60
CA VAL A 47 -26.29 -6.25 3.64
C VAL A 47 -27.21 -5.08 3.23
N HIS A 48 -26.89 -3.86 3.66
CA HIS A 48 -27.67 -2.65 3.40
C HIS A 48 -26.79 -1.53 2.80
N PRO A 49 -26.22 -1.74 1.59
CA PRO A 49 -25.29 -0.79 0.98
C PRO A 49 -25.97 0.50 0.53
N GLN A 50 -25.35 1.65 0.84
CA GLN A 50 -25.70 2.94 0.25
C GLN A 50 -24.70 3.31 -0.85
N PHE A 51 -25.02 3.00 -2.11
CA PHE A 51 -24.13 3.24 -3.26
C PHE A 51 -23.99 4.72 -3.67
N ARG A 52 -24.71 5.64 -3.02
CA ARG A 52 -24.40 7.07 -3.13
C ARG A 52 -23.18 7.48 -2.30
N SER A 53 -22.75 6.65 -1.34
CA SER A 53 -21.56 6.90 -0.53
C SER A 53 -20.30 6.35 -1.21
N MET A 54 -19.28 7.20 -1.32
CA MET A 54 -17.97 6.78 -1.82
C MET A 54 -17.32 5.73 -0.93
N LEU A 55 -17.56 5.79 0.39
CA LEU A 55 -17.03 4.80 1.34
C LEU A 55 -17.56 3.39 1.06
N THR A 56 -18.84 3.26 0.68
CA THR A 56 -19.43 1.97 0.29
C THR A 56 -18.70 1.38 -0.92
N TRP A 57 -18.49 2.18 -1.97
CA TRP A 57 -17.76 1.73 -3.16
C TRP A 57 -16.36 1.26 -2.81
N VAL A 58 -15.62 2.04 -2.02
CA VAL A 58 -14.28 1.69 -1.57
C VAL A 58 -14.24 0.34 -0.85
N LEU A 59 -15.16 0.09 0.09
CA LEU A 59 -15.19 -1.15 0.86
C LEU A 59 -15.55 -2.38 0.00
N TRP A 60 -16.42 -2.21 -1.00
CA TRP A 60 -16.73 -3.24 -1.98
C TRP A 60 -15.54 -3.54 -2.91
N LEU A 61 -14.83 -2.50 -3.38
CA LEU A 61 -13.61 -2.65 -4.19
C LEU A 61 -12.49 -3.33 -3.38
N TYR A 62 -12.33 -2.99 -2.10
CA TYR A 62 -11.42 -3.66 -1.16
C TYR A 62 -11.70 -5.16 -1.08
N SER A 63 -12.97 -5.53 -0.87
CA SER A 63 -13.39 -6.92 -0.76
C SER A 63 -13.13 -7.70 -2.06
N ALA A 64 -13.48 -7.12 -3.20
CA ALA A 64 -13.20 -7.72 -4.50
C ALA A 64 -11.68 -7.89 -4.72
N TYR A 65 -10.87 -6.90 -4.34
CA TYR A 65 -9.43 -6.94 -4.51
C TYR A 65 -8.76 -8.00 -3.61
N ILE A 66 -9.24 -8.17 -2.38
CA ILE A 66 -8.81 -9.26 -1.48
C ILE A 66 -9.05 -10.63 -2.11
N ILE A 67 -10.23 -10.85 -2.68
CA ILE A 67 -10.56 -12.13 -3.32
C ILE A 67 -9.60 -12.40 -4.48
N ILE A 68 -9.29 -11.39 -5.29
CA ILE A 68 -8.31 -11.52 -6.38
C ILE A 68 -6.92 -11.83 -5.81
N LEU A 69 -6.44 -11.08 -4.81
CA LEU A 69 -5.11 -11.30 -4.22
C LEU A 69 -4.97 -12.69 -3.60
N ILE A 70 -5.97 -13.17 -2.86
CA ILE A 70 -5.98 -14.53 -2.30
C ILE A 70 -5.91 -15.56 -3.41
N SER A 71 -6.72 -15.38 -4.47
CA SER A 71 -6.76 -16.30 -5.62
C SER A 71 -5.43 -16.32 -6.38
N GLU A 72 -4.83 -15.15 -6.62
CA GLU A 72 -3.53 -15.01 -7.27
C GLU A 72 -2.42 -15.63 -6.43
N LEU A 73 -2.40 -15.36 -5.12
CA LEU A 73 -1.41 -15.91 -4.21
C LEU A 73 -1.52 -17.43 -4.13
N TRP A 74 -2.73 -17.98 -4.04
CA TRP A 74 -2.95 -19.42 -4.02
C TRP A 74 -2.46 -20.09 -5.31
N LEU A 75 -2.80 -19.53 -6.48
CA LEU A 75 -2.30 -20.04 -7.77
C LEU A 75 -0.78 -19.93 -7.89
N ALA A 76 -0.20 -18.82 -7.44
CA ALA A 76 1.24 -18.58 -7.51
C ALA A 76 2.05 -19.51 -6.59
N LEU A 77 1.47 -19.93 -5.46
CA LEU A 77 2.11 -20.84 -4.50
C LEU A 77 1.82 -22.33 -4.78
N ARG A 78 0.81 -22.65 -5.61
CA ARG A 78 0.28 -24.01 -5.73
C ARG A 78 1.33 -25.08 -6.04
N ALA A 79 2.22 -24.82 -7.00
CA ALA A 79 3.25 -25.77 -7.39
C ALA A 79 4.22 -26.10 -6.24
N ASP A 80 4.64 -25.09 -5.50
CA ASP A 80 5.58 -25.23 -4.38
C ASP A 80 4.89 -25.84 -3.16
N LEU A 81 3.63 -25.48 -2.92
CA LEU A 81 2.80 -26.09 -1.89
C LEU A 81 2.67 -27.61 -2.10
N VAL A 82 2.53 -28.08 -3.33
CA VAL A 82 2.51 -29.53 -3.60
C VAL A 82 3.85 -30.18 -3.23
N GLN A 83 4.98 -29.52 -3.45
CA GLN A 83 6.28 -30.03 -3.02
C GLN A 83 6.38 -30.06 -1.48
N TRP A 84 5.98 -28.98 -0.81
CA TRP A 84 5.99 -28.86 0.64
C TRP A 84 5.01 -29.81 1.33
N SER A 85 3.93 -30.22 0.64
CA SER A 85 2.95 -31.18 1.16
C SER A 85 3.56 -32.56 1.47
N ARG A 86 4.73 -32.87 0.88
CA ARG A 86 5.48 -34.12 1.08
C ARG A 86 6.25 -34.14 2.40
N PHE A 87 6.46 -32.99 3.05
CA PHE A 87 7.14 -32.96 4.34
C PHE A 87 6.28 -33.60 5.44
N PRO A 88 6.88 -34.39 6.34
CA PRO A 88 6.15 -35.03 7.45
C PRO A 88 5.86 -34.07 8.62
N ASP A 89 6.40 -32.86 8.58
CA ASP A 89 6.32 -31.88 9.66
C ASP A 89 4.97 -31.12 9.70
N ILE A 90 4.86 -30.16 10.62
CA ILE A 90 3.68 -29.30 10.74
C ILE A 90 3.44 -28.46 9.48
N ARG A 91 4.49 -28.11 8.72
CA ARG A 91 4.36 -27.33 7.48
C ARG A 91 3.62 -28.15 6.43
N GLY A 92 4.01 -29.40 6.24
CA GLY A 92 3.32 -30.31 5.33
C GLY A 92 1.84 -30.50 5.70
N ARG A 93 1.49 -30.55 6.99
CA ARG A 93 0.08 -30.60 7.44
C ARG A 93 -0.70 -29.34 7.06
N ILE A 94 -0.17 -28.15 7.36
CA ILE A 94 -0.80 -26.87 7.02
C ILE A 94 -1.03 -26.77 5.51
N VAL A 95 -0.01 -27.11 4.73
CA VAL A 95 -0.05 -27.01 3.27
C VAL A 95 -1.07 -27.97 2.65
N ARG A 96 -1.24 -29.18 3.20
CA ARG A 96 -2.29 -30.12 2.74
C ARG A 96 -3.70 -29.55 2.92
N VAL A 97 -3.95 -28.79 3.99
CA VAL A 97 -5.23 -28.08 4.20
C VAL A 97 -5.41 -26.99 3.15
N ILE A 98 -4.37 -26.19 2.88
CA ILE A 98 -4.41 -25.10 1.89
C ILE A 98 -4.65 -25.62 0.47
N LEU A 99 -4.09 -26.79 0.13
CA LEU A 99 -4.27 -27.41 -1.19
C LEU A 99 -5.67 -27.97 -1.41
N LEU A 100 -6.45 -28.21 -0.35
CA LEU A 100 -7.80 -28.81 -0.42
C LEU A 100 -7.81 -30.11 -1.26
N GLY A 101 -6.76 -30.92 -1.15
CA GLY A 101 -6.60 -32.17 -1.92
C GLY A 101 -6.14 -32.00 -3.37
N ASN A 102 -5.97 -30.78 -3.85
CA ASN A 102 -5.60 -30.50 -5.23
C ASN A 102 -4.08 -30.59 -5.45
N THR A 103 -3.58 -31.78 -5.76
CA THR A 103 -2.14 -32.09 -5.86
C THR A 103 -1.62 -32.26 -7.29
N ASP A 104 -2.46 -32.08 -8.30
CA ASP A 104 -2.07 -32.27 -9.71
C ASP A 104 -1.16 -31.14 -10.22
N VAL A 105 0.13 -31.44 -10.39
CA VAL A 105 1.15 -30.53 -10.97
C VAL A 105 1.57 -30.96 -12.38
N SER A 106 0.70 -31.65 -13.12
CA SER A 106 0.96 -31.98 -14.51
C SER A 106 1.21 -30.72 -15.36
N PRO A 107 2.02 -30.80 -16.44
CA PRO A 107 2.34 -29.64 -17.28
C PRO A 107 1.11 -28.88 -17.79
N LYS A 108 0.05 -29.63 -18.17
CA LYS A 108 -1.22 -29.07 -18.63
C LYS A 108 -1.94 -28.27 -17.53
N THR A 109 -1.87 -28.73 -16.29
CA THR A 109 -2.49 -28.03 -15.16
C THR A 109 -1.70 -26.77 -14.79
N LEU A 110 -0.36 -26.81 -14.83
CA LEU A 110 0.47 -25.63 -14.61
C LEU A 110 0.24 -24.54 -15.67
N GLU A 111 0.10 -24.92 -16.95
CA GLU A 111 -0.23 -23.98 -18.02
C GLU A 111 -1.61 -23.34 -17.80
N ARG A 112 -2.60 -24.13 -17.35
CA ARG A 112 -3.92 -23.62 -17.00
C ARG A 112 -3.86 -22.64 -15.83
N ASP A 113 -3.09 -22.94 -14.80
CA ASP A 113 -2.92 -22.07 -13.63
C ASP A 113 -2.25 -20.76 -14.02
N HIS A 114 -1.21 -20.79 -14.86
CA HIS A 114 -0.58 -19.59 -15.39
C HIS A 114 -1.54 -18.74 -16.23
N LYS A 115 -2.39 -19.37 -17.06
CA LYS A 115 -3.44 -18.67 -17.82
C LYS A 115 -4.44 -17.99 -16.89
N ARG A 116 -4.90 -18.69 -15.83
CA ARG A 116 -5.82 -18.13 -14.84
C ARG A 116 -5.20 -16.98 -14.06
N LEU A 117 -3.95 -17.14 -13.62
CA LEU A 117 -3.18 -16.10 -12.94
C LEU A 117 -3.08 -14.83 -13.80
N ARG A 118 -2.81 -14.98 -15.10
CA ARG A 118 -2.76 -13.84 -16.04
C ARG A 118 -4.11 -13.13 -16.16
N ILE A 119 -5.21 -13.90 -16.27
CA ILE A 119 -6.56 -13.32 -16.35
C ILE A 119 -6.88 -12.56 -15.07
N LEU A 120 -6.65 -13.16 -13.90
CA LEU A 120 -6.88 -12.53 -12.61
C LEU A 120 -6.03 -11.27 -12.47
N ALA A 121 -4.74 -11.32 -12.82
CA ALA A 121 -3.86 -10.15 -12.78
C ALA A 121 -4.31 -9.03 -13.72
N SER A 122 -4.86 -9.36 -14.90
CA SER A 122 -5.43 -8.38 -15.83
C SER A 122 -6.68 -7.71 -15.29
N ILE A 123 -7.52 -8.43 -14.52
CA ILE A 123 -8.69 -7.86 -13.82
C ILE A 123 -8.24 -7.09 -12.57
N GLY A 124 -7.21 -7.58 -11.89
CA GLY A 124 -6.68 -7.01 -10.66
C GLY A 124 -6.04 -5.64 -10.88
N VAL A 125 -5.45 -5.34 -12.04
CA VAL A 125 -4.87 -4.03 -12.35
C VAL A 125 -5.91 -2.89 -12.34
N PRO A 126 -7.00 -2.92 -13.14
CA PRO A 126 -8.00 -1.87 -13.10
C PRO A 126 -8.69 -1.82 -11.73
N LEU A 127 -8.86 -2.95 -11.04
CA LEU A 127 -9.41 -2.96 -9.69
C LEU A 127 -8.48 -2.30 -8.66
N ALA A 128 -7.16 -2.52 -8.77
CA ALA A 128 -6.15 -1.85 -7.95
C ALA A 128 -6.21 -0.34 -8.15
N VAL A 129 -6.28 0.11 -9.41
CA VAL A 129 -6.43 1.52 -9.77
C VAL A 129 -7.72 2.09 -9.18
N ALA A 130 -8.85 1.38 -9.36
CA ALA A 130 -10.16 1.82 -8.89
C ALA A 130 -10.22 1.92 -7.37
N PHE A 131 -9.67 0.96 -6.61
CA PHE A 131 -9.73 1.04 -5.15
C PHE A 131 -8.79 2.12 -4.59
N HIS A 132 -7.55 2.21 -5.08
CA HIS A 132 -6.62 3.25 -4.61
C HIS A 132 -7.09 4.66 -5.01
N GLY A 133 -7.54 4.82 -6.26
CA GLY A 133 -8.17 6.05 -6.72
C GLY A 133 -9.46 6.35 -5.97
N GLY A 134 -10.25 5.33 -5.64
CA GLY A 134 -11.47 5.43 -4.84
C GLY A 134 -11.23 5.95 -3.44
N MET A 135 -10.13 5.56 -2.79
CA MET A 135 -9.71 6.16 -1.51
C MET A 135 -9.46 7.66 -1.67
N GLY A 136 -8.79 8.10 -2.74
CA GLY A 136 -8.63 9.54 -3.02
C GLY A 136 -9.95 10.22 -3.39
N ALA A 137 -10.85 9.51 -4.06
CA ALA A 137 -12.18 10.01 -4.41
C ALA A 137 -13.06 10.23 -3.16
N LEU A 138 -12.85 9.47 -2.08
CA LEU A 138 -13.51 9.70 -0.80
C LEU A 138 -13.20 11.09 -0.24
N PHE A 139 -11.94 11.53 -0.36
CA PHE A 139 -11.53 12.89 -0.01
C PHE A 139 -12.05 13.91 -1.04
N ALA A 140 -11.87 13.62 -2.33
CA ALA A 140 -12.26 14.49 -3.43
C ALA A 140 -13.75 14.86 -3.46
N THR A 141 -14.62 14.00 -2.93
CA THR A 141 -16.08 14.20 -2.95
C THR A 141 -16.60 14.91 -1.71
N LEU A 142 -15.75 15.23 -0.73
CA LEU A 142 -16.17 15.85 0.53
C LEU A 142 -16.19 17.38 0.42
N ILE A 143 -17.25 17.92 -0.19
CA ILE A 143 -17.45 19.36 -0.46
C ILE A 143 -17.29 20.23 0.80
N ALA A 144 -17.62 19.68 1.98
CA ALA A 144 -17.49 20.37 3.26
C ALA A 144 -16.03 20.66 3.68
N ARG A 145 -15.03 20.11 2.97
CA ARG A 145 -13.61 20.23 3.29
C ARG A 145 -12.86 20.75 2.08
N SER A 146 -12.74 22.08 1.97
CA SER A 146 -12.15 22.75 0.80
C SER A 146 -10.77 22.25 0.41
N TYR A 147 -9.92 21.87 1.39
CA TYR A 147 -8.60 21.32 1.07
C TYR A 147 -8.68 19.97 0.36
N TRP A 148 -9.60 19.08 0.77
CA TRP A 148 -9.74 17.73 0.21
C TRP A 148 -10.58 17.70 -1.07
N PHE A 149 -11.45 18.68 -1.25
CA PHE A 149 -12.34 18.77 -2.39
C PHE A 149 -11.57 19.19 -3.64
N GLY A 150 -11.03 18.22 -4.37
CA GLY A 150 -10.30 18.48 -5.62
C GLY A 150 -10.20 17.23 -6.51
N PRO A 151 -10.20 17.40 -7.85
CA PRO A 151 -10.18 16.27 -8.79
C PRO A 151 -8.84 15.53 -8.83
N ILE A 152 -7.78 16.08 -8.23
CA ILE A 152 -6.43 15.52 -8.26
C ILE A 152 -6.21 14.42 -7.21
N TYR A 153 -7.01 14.39 -6.13
CA TYR A 153 -6.82 13.44 -5.03
C TYR A 153 -6.88 11.95 -5.40
N PRO A 154 -7.76 11.49 -6.31
CA PRO A 154 -7.70 10.10 -6.80
C PRO A 154 -6.34 9.76 -7.41
N ILE A 155 -5.73 10.70 -8.14
CA ILE A 155 -4.42 10.51 -8.78
C ILE A 155 -3.31 10.54 -7.72
N PHE A 156 -3.35 11.47 -6.76
CA PHE A 156 -2.41 11.50 -5.62
C PHE A 156 -2.45 10.23 -4.78
N PHE A 157 -3.63 9.70 -4.49
CA PHE A 157 -3.73 8.49 -3.70
C PHE A 157 -3.21 7.27 -4.45
N LEU A 158 -3.45 7.21 -5.76
CA LEU A 158 -2.91 6.16 -6.63
C LEU A 158 -1.38 6.22 -6.74
N THR A 159 -0.83 7.38 -7.06
CA THR A 159 0.63 7.59 -7.19
C THR A 159 1.34 7.37 -5.87
N GLY A 160 0.81 7.94 -4.79
CA GLY A 160 1.28 7.70 -3.44
C GLY A 160 1.25 6.22 -3.02
N ALA A 161 0.23 5.45 -3.44
CA ALA A 161 0.20 4.01 -3.21
C ALA A 161 1.30 3.27 -3.98
N LEU A 162 1.58 3.67 -5.23
CA LEU A 162 2.68 3.11 -6.02
C LEU A 162 4.05 3.45 -5.40
N VAL A 163 4.26 4.69 -4.96
CA VAL A 163 5.50 5.13 -4.29
C VAL A 163 5.71 4.34 -3.00
N SER A 164 4.76 4.37 -2.07
CA SER A 164 4.88 3.69 -0.77
C SER A 164 4.96 2.16 -0.90
N GLY A 165 4.19 1.55 -1.80
CA GLY A 165 4.24 0.12 -2.06
C GLY A 165 5.58 -0.31 -2.67
N THR A 166 6.08 0.43 -3.66
CA THR A 166 7.41 0.15 -4.26
C THR A 166 8.53 0.40 -3.26
N ALA A 167 8.40 1.43 -2.40
CA ALA A 167 9.36 1.73 -1.35
C ALA A 167 9.46 0.60 -0.32
N LEU A 168 8.30 0.13 0.19
CA LEU A 168 8.24 -1.00 1.11
C LEU A 168 8.81 -2.27 0.46
N LEU A 169 8.42 -2.57 -0.78
CA LEU A 169 8.93 -3.74 -1.49
C LEU A 169 10.44 -3.64 -1.74
N SER A 170 10.96 -2.45 -2.05
CA SER A 170 12.40 -2.20 -2.19
C SER A 170 13.15 -2.48 -0.89
N ALA A 171 12.62 -2.01 0.24
CA ALA A 171 13.20 -2.25 1.56
C ALA A 171 13.19 -3.73 1.93
N VAL A 172 12.02 -4.39 1.80
CA VAL A 172 11.85 -5.81 2.11
C VAL A 172 12.78 -6.67 1.25
N THR A 173 12.80 -6.41 -0.05
CA THR A 173 13.65 -7.10 -1.04
C THR A 173 15.14 -6.89 -0.73
N ALA A 174 15.56 -5.66 -0.44
CA ALA A 174 16.96 -5.33 -0.20
C ALA A 174 17.52 -5.91 1.10
N PHE A 175 16.72 -6.00 2.16
CA PHE A 175 17.20 -6.45 3.47
C PHE A 175 16.90 -7.92 3.78
N TRP A 176 15.78 -8.48 3.30
CA TRP A 176 15.36 -9.84 3.65
C TRP A 176 15.46 -10.86 2.53
N TRP A 177 15.36 -10.48 1.25
CA TRP A 177 15.43 -11.45 0.16
C TRP A 177 16.84 -11.63 -0.38
N LYS A 178 17.45 -12.79 -0.10
CA LYS A 178 18.85 -13.06 -0.51
C LYS A 178 19.04 -13.41 -1.99
N GLY A 179 17.97 -13.84 -2.69
CA GLY A 179 18.01 -14.24 -4.11
C GLY A 179 19.02 -15.35 -4.42
N GLU A 180 19.09 -15.76 -5.69
CA GLU A 180 20.28 -16.44 -6.21
C GLU A 180 21.40 -15.39 -6.47
N LYS A 181 22.67 -15.80 -6.40
CA LYS A 181 23.81 -14.88 -6.59
C LYS A 181 23.69 -14.16 -7.94
N GLY A 182 23.67 -12.82 -7.93
CA GLY A 182 23.58 -11.94 -9.11
C GLY A 182 22.16 -11.51 -9.49
N ASP A 183 21.14 -12.31 -9.18
CA ASP A 183 19.74 -12.01 -9.52
C ASP A 183 19.10 -11.01 -8.56
N GLY A 184 19.28 -11.23 -7.25
CA GLY A 184 18.72 -10.35 -6.22
C GLY A 184 19.23 -8.90 -6.29
N GLU A 185 20.38 -8.66 -6.92
CA GLU A 185 20.90 -7.31 -7.16
C GLU A 185 20.14 -6.61 -8.29
N GLY A 186 19.93 -7.30 -9.42
CA GLY A 186 19.20 -6.76 -10.57
C GLY A 186 17.77 -6.34 -10.20
N THR A 187 17.07 -7.15 -9.39
CA THR A 187 15.71 -6.82 -8.95
C THR A 187 15.67 -5.62 -8.00
N VAL A 188 16.60 -5.53 -7.04
CA VAL A 188 16.67 -4.35 -6.14
C VAL A 188 16.96 -3.08 -6.95
N VAL A 189 17.89 -3.14 -7.91
CA VAL A 189 18.20 -2.00 -8.78
C VAL A 189 17.00 -1.59 -9.62
N PHE A 190 16.26 -2.56 -10.18
CA PHE A 190 15.02 -2.29 -10.91
C PHE A 190 14.00 -1.58 -10.02
N LEU A 191 13.75 -2.11 -8.82
CA LEU A 191 12.82 -1.49 -7.87
C LEU A 191 13.27 -0.07 -7.47
N GLY A 192 14.57 0.14 -7.24
CA GLY A 192 15.13 1.46 -6.93
C GLY A 192 14.95 2.48 -8.05
N ARG A 193 15.14 2.08 -9.32
CA ARG A 193 14.89 2.95 -10.49
C ARG A 193 13.41 3.27 -10.66
N THR A 194 12.55 2.27 -10.50
CA THR A 194 11.09 2.46 -10.53
C THR A 194 10.65 3.40 -9.40
N LEU A 195 11.17 3.20 -8.19
CA LEU A 195 10.91 4.06 -7.03
C LEU A 195 11.36 5.50 -7.27
N LEU A 196 12.54 5.72 -7.86
CA LEU A 196 13.02 7.04 -8.23
C LEU A 196 12.06 7.75 -9.20
N GLY A 197 11.66 7.07 -10.27
CA GLY A 197 10.72 7.63 -11.25
C GLY A 197 9.36 7.97 -10.63
N LEU A 198 8.82 7.08 -9.80
CA LEU A 198 7.56 7.30 -9.09
C LEU A 198 7.67 8.47 -8.10
N LEU A 199 8.76 8.54 -7.32
CA LEU A 199 9.00 9.63 -6.37
C LEU A 199 9.08 10.98 -7.09
N MET A 200 9.81 11.06 -8.19
CA MET A 200 9.91 12.30 -8.98
C MET A 200 8.55 12.73 -9.55
N PHE A 201 7.73 11.78 -9.99
CA PHE A 201 6.40 12.07 -10.47
C PHE A 201 5.47 12.54 -9.35
N ASP A 202 5.53 11.91 -8.18
CA ASP A 202 4.74 12.29 -7.00
C ASP A 202 5.11 13.71 -6.51
N VAL A 203 6.40 14.04 -6.46
CA VAL A 203 6.90 15.39 -6.15
C VAL A 203 6.43 16.42 -7.16
N LEU A 204 6.36 16.07 -8.45
CA LEU A 204 5.82 16.97 -9.47
C LEU A 204 4.33 17.26 -9.24
N LEU A 205 3.54 16.24 -8.90
CA LEU A 205 2.13 16.42 -8.57
C LEU A 205 1.97 17.28 -7.32
N GLU A 206 2.72 16.99 -6.26
CA GLU A 206 2.69 17.76 -5.01
C GLU A 206 3.09 19.21 -5.24
N TRP A 207 4.14 19.43 -6.04
CA TRP A 207 4.54 20.77 -6.45
C TRP A 207 3.39 21.50 -7.15
N ALA A 208 2.68 20.86 -8.08
CA ALA A 208 1.52 21.48 -8.74
C ALA A 208 0.42 21.84 -7.73
N GLU A 209 0.10 20.93 -6.81
CA GLU A 209 -0.95 21.14 -5.80
C GLU A 209 -0.64 22.27 -4.82
N LEU A 210 0.63 22.44 -4.43
CA LEU A 210 1.02 23.51 -3.51
C LEU A 210 1.29 24.83 -4.24
N SER A 211 1.92 24.80 -5.41
CA SER A 211 2.36 26.01 -6.11
C SER A 211 1.22 26.72 -6.82
N ILE A 212 0.22 26.02 -7.35
CA ILE A 212 -0.87 26.64 -8.10
C ILE A 212 -1.73 27.54 -7.18
N PRO A 213 -2.26 27.06 -6.03
CA PRO A 213 -3.00 27.93 -5.12
C PRO A 213 -2.12 29.03 -4.50
N ALA A 214 -0.84 28.74 -4.26
CA ALA A 214 0.13 29.73 -3.79
C ALA A 214 0.38 30.85 -4.80
N TRP A 215 0.41 30.54 -6.10
CA TRP A 215 0.59 31.51 -7.17
C TRP A 215 -0.59 32.48 -7.27
N TYR A 216 -1.83 31.95 -7.22
CA TYR A 216 -3.02 32.78 -7.30
C TYR A 216 -3.26 33.56 -5.99
N GLY A 217 -2.86 33.01 -4.84
CA GLY A 217 -2.91 33.70 -3.56
C GLY A 217 -4.32 34.05 -3.06
N VAL A 218 -5.35 33.43 -3.64
CA VAL A 218 -6.76 33.66 -3.32
C VAL A 218 -7.46 32.36 -2.91
N GLY A 219 -8.58 32.48 -2.19
CA GLY A 219 -9.40 31.34 -1.76
C GLY A 219 -9.01 30.77 -0.39
N PRO A 220 -9.84 29.86 0.16
CA PRO A 220 -9.60 29.26 1.48
C PRO A 220 -8.36 28.33 1.49
N GLU A 221 -7.98 27.78 0.34
CA GLU A 221 -6.88 26.84 0.16
C GLU A 221 -5.52 27.42 0.59
N ILE A 222 -5.26 28.71 0.32
CA ILE A 222 -3.98 29.33 0.70
C ILE A 222 -3.77 29.40 2.22
N GLY A 223 -4.86 29.56 2.98
CA GLY A 223 -4.82 29.52 4.44
C GLY A 223 -4.43 28.13 4.94
N LEU A 224 -4.98 27.09 4.31
CA LEU A 224 -4.74 25.68 4.64
C LEU A 224 -3.32 25.25 4.28
N ILE A 225 -2.78 25.72 3.14
CA ILE A 225 -1.37 25.52 2.77
C ILE A 225 -0.43 26.16 3.81
N LYS A 226 -0.74 27.37 4.29
CA LYS A 226 0.07 28.00 5.35
C LYS A 226 0.05 27.19 6.64
N VAL A 227 -1.06 26.53 6.98
CA VAL A 227 -1.15 25.62 8.14
C VAL A 227 -0.25 24.40 7.94
N ILE A 228 -0.15 23.85 6.72
CA ILE A 228 0.77 22.74 6.40
C ILE A 228 2.22 23.18 6.53
N LEU A 229 2.58 24.30 5.89
CA LEU A 229 3.96 24.75 5.77
C LEU A 229 4.52 25.34 7.07
N PHE A 230 3.69 26.05 7.84
CA PHE A 230 4.13 26.87 8.98
C PHE A 230 3.23 26.76 10.21
N GLY A 231 2.17 25.95 10.16
CA GLY A 231 1.31 25.72 11.31
C GLY A 231 1.93 24.78 12.34
N GLN A 232 1.11 24.29 13.26
CA GLN A 232 1.53 23.43 14.38
C GLN A 232 2.33 22.19 13.93
N PHE A 233 2.01 21.65 12.76
CA PHE A 233 2.60 20.42 12.22
C PHE A 233 3.60 20.67 11.08
N TRP A 234 4.19 21.87 11.00
CA TRP A 234 5.19 22.20 9.98
C TRP A 234 6.32 21.17 9.88
N TRP A 235 6.72 20.57 11.01
CA TRP A 235 7.79 19.58 11.07
C TRP A 235 7.39 18.26 10.39
N MET A 236 6.10 17.89 10.36
CA MET A 236 5.62 16.73 9.59
C MET A 236 5.79 16.97 8.09
N PHE A 237 5.59 18.21 7.64
CA PHE A 237 5.87 18.60 6.26
C PHE A 237 7.37 18.67 5.99
N TRP A 238 8.12 19.54 6.66
CA TRP A 238 9.51 19.80 6.30
C TRP A 238 10.47 18.67 6.67
N ILE A 239 10.31 18.06 7.84
CA ILE A 239 11.23 17.01 8.32
C ILE A 239 10.72 15.64 7.88
N GLY A 240 9.49 15.30 8.26
CA GLY A 240 8.88 14.00 7.97
C GLY A 240 8.76 13.76 6.47
N HIS A 241 8.03 14.63 5.76
CA HIS A 241 7.78 14.47 4.34
C HIS A 241 8.99 14.90 3.49
N ILE A 242 9.37 16.17 3.49
CA ILE A 242 10.36 16.70 2.55
C ILE A 242 11.75 16.14 2.82
N LEU A 243 12.31 16.28 4.02
CA LEU A 243 13.68 15.82 4.29
C LEU A 243 13.81 14.29 4.24
N LEU A 244 13.03 13.58 5.06
CA LEU A 244 13.15 12.13 5.22
C LEU A 244 12.47 11.35 4.10
N GLY A 245 11.36 11.83 3.57
CA GLY A 245 10.59 11.15 2.52
C GLY A 245 10.96 11.53 1.09
N VAL A 246 11.55 12.71 0.86
CA VAL A 246 11.90 13.17 -0.49
C VAL A 246 13.41 13.36 -0.65
N LEU A 247 14.01 14.32 0.04
CA LEU A 247 15.38 14.77 -0.22
C LEU A 247 16.43 13.68 0.03
N ILE A 248 16.40 13.03 1.20
CA ILE A 248 17.36 11.95 1.52
C ILE A 248 17.17 10.75 0.58
N PRO A 249 15.95 10.19 0.40
CA PRO A 249 15.74 9.09 -0.53
C PRO A 249 16.13 9.43 -1.97
N LEU A 250 15.80 10.63 -2.46
CA LEU A 250 16.17 11.10 -3.78
C LEU A 250 17.70 11.14 -3.94
N PHE A 251 18.42 11.72 -2.98
CA PHE A 251 19.88 11.72 -2.97
C PHE A 251 20.45 10.29 -3.00
N LEU A 252 19.93 9.39 -2.16
CA LEU A 252 20.38 8.00 -2.11
C LEU A 252 20.17 7.26 -3.43
N LEU A 253 19.00 7.44 -4.06
CA LEU A 253 18.64 6.78 -5.31
C LEU A 253 19.38 7.34 -6.52
N VAL A 254 19.71 8.64 -6.53
CA VAL A 254 20.44 9.29 -7.63
C VAL A 254 21.95 9.05 -7.52
N VAL A 255 22.53 9.19 -6.33
CA VAL A 255 23.99 9.09 -6.14
C VAL A 255 24.46 7.65 -6.01
N TYR A 256 23.64 6.77 -5.45
CA TYR A 256 23.97 5.36 -5.24
C TYR A 256 22.96 4.40 -5.91
N PRO A 257 22.68 4.56 -7.23
CA PRO A 257 21.58 3.87 -7.90
C PRO A 257 21.78 2.35 -8.04
N MET A 258 23.01 1.85 -7.82
CA MET A 258 23.34 0.43 -7.88
C MET A 258 23.54 -0.19 -6.50
N ASN A 259 23.54 0.60 -5.42
CA ASN A 259 23.86 0.09 -4.09
C ASN A 259 22.61 -0.44 -3.39
N ARG A 260 22.51 -1.77 -3.29
CA ARG A 260 21.41 -2.48 -2.64
C ARG A 260 21.03 -1.94 -1.26
N ARG A 261 22.01 -1.65 -0.39
CA ARG A 261 21.74 -1.14 0.97
C ARG A 261 21.18 0.28 0.95
N ARG A 262 21.66 1.12 0.03
CA ARG A 262 21.18 2.51 -0.11
C ARG A 262 19.79 2.57 -0.70
N ILE A 263 19.48 1.71 -1.69
CA ILE A 263 18.12 1.55 -2.22
C ILE A 263 17.17 1.06 -1.14
N GLY A 264 17.57 0.04 -0.37
CA GLY A 264 16.78 -0.47 0.74
C GLY A 264 16.51 0.59 1.80
N LEU A 265 17.52 1.40 2.16
CA LEU A 265 17.38 2.50 3.11
C LEU A 265 16.44 3.60 2.58
N ALA A 266 16.58 3.99 1.31
CA ALA A 266 15.68 4.94 0.67
C ALA A 266 14.22 4.46 0.70
N GLY A 267 13.99 3.18 0.33
CA GLY A 267 12.68 2.55 0.42
C GLY A 267 12.12 2.52 1.86
N ALA A 268 12.95 2.21 2.85
CA ALA A 268 12.52 2.18 4.25
C ALA A 268 12.15 3.58 4.77
N LEU A 269 12.95 4.60 4.41
CA LEU A 269 12.69 5.99 4.76
C LEU A 269 11.38 6.47 4.15
N ILE A 270 11.17 6.27 2.83
CA ILE A 270 9.92 6.65 2.14
C ILE A 270 8.73 5.93 2.77
N ALA A 271 8.81 4.61 2.99
CA ALA A 271 7.70 3.84 3.55
C ALA A 271 7.32 4.31 4.97
N LEU A 272 8.31 4.67 5.80
CA LEU A 272 8.08 5.17 7.15
C LEU A 272 7.56 6.61 7.15
N SER A 273 8.14 7.49 6.32
CA SER A 273 7.72 8.88 6.20
C SER A 273 6.38 9.06 5.48
N PHE A 274 5.88 8.02 4.80
CA PHE A 274 4.61 8.10 4.08
C PHE A 274 3.42 8.39 5.01
N LEU A 275 3.54 8.04 6.30
CA LEU A 275 2.57 8.47 7.32
C LEU A 275 2.49 10.00 7.40
N SER A 276 3.62 10.72 7.32
CA SER A 276 3.65 12.18 7.31
C SER A 276 2.91 12.75 6.10
N VAL A 277 3.02 12.13 4.92
CA VAL A 277 2.24 12.52 3.73
C VAL A 277 0.75 12.43 4.00
N ARG A 278 0.30 11.33 4.59
CA ARG A 278 -1.12 11.13 4.93
C ARG A 278 -1.60 12.11 6.01
N LEU A 279 -0.77 12.38 7.02
CA LEU A 279 -1.10 13.37 8.06
C LEU A 279 -1.15 14.81 7.50
N ASN A 280 -0.26 15.15 6.57
CA ASN A 280 -0.29 16.45 5.88
C ASN A 280 -1.54 16.61 4.99
N ILE A 281 -2.16 15.51 4.56
CA ILE A 281 -3.47 15.56 3.89
C ILE A 281 -4.58 15.75 4.93
N VAL A 282 -4.61 14.92 5.98
CA VAL A 282 -5.77 14.82 6.89
C VAL A 282 -5.83 15.96 7.91
N ILE A 283 -4.72 16.30 8.57
CA ILE A 283 -4.74 17.25 9.69
C ILE A 283 -5.25 18.64 9.28
N PRO A 284 -4.76 19.27 8.19
CA PRO A 284 -5.20 20.61 7.80
C PRO A 284 -6.71 20.69 7.58
N GLY A 285 -7.31 19.64 7.01
CA GLY A 285 -8.75 19.56 6.80
C GLY A 285 -9.55 19.50 8.09
N LEU A 286 -8.97 19.02 9.20
CA LEU A 286 -9.66 18.83 10.49
C LEU A 286 -9.42 19.93 11.51
N VAL A 287 -8.29 20.64 11.43
CA VAL A 287 -7.94 21.70 12.41
C VAL A 287 -8.54 23.06 12.05
N THR A 288 -9.12 23.21 10.85
CA THR A 288 -9.83 24.43 10.47
C THR A 288 -11.34 24.29 10.67
N PRO A 289 -11.98 25.21 11.42
CA PRO A 289 -13.42 25.22 11.59
C PRO A 289 -14.17 25.29 10.26
N GLU A 290 -15.18 24.43 10.11
CA GLU A 290 -16.06 24.35 8.94
C GLU A 290 -17.01 25.54 8.89
N LEU A 291 -17.41 26.02 10.07
CA LEU A 291 -18.24 27.19 10.26
C LEU A 291 -17.45 28.24 11.03
N ASN A 292 -17.19 29.37 10.39
CA ASN A 292 -16.50 30.49 11.03
C ASN A 292 -17.26 30.92 12.29
N GLY A 293 -16.57 30.92 13.43
CA GLY A 293 -17.14 31.31 14.72
C GLY A 293 -17.68 30.14 15.53
N LEU A 294 -17.74 28.92 14.99
CA LEU A 294 -18.15 27.72 15.74
C LEU A 294 -17.29 27.50 16.98
N GLN A 295 -15.98 27.74 16.87
CA GLN A 295 -15.03 27.65 17.98
C GLN A 295 -15.32 28.62 19.14
N HIS A 296 -16.08 29.68 18.88
CA HIS A 296 -16.51 30.65 19.89
C HIS A 296 -17.95 30.42 20.35
N ALA A 297 -18.79 29.86 19.48
CA ALA A 297 -20.20 29.59 19.76
C ALA A 297 -20.43 28.30 20.57
N TYR A 298 -19.55 27.30 20.44
CA TYR A 298 -19.66 26.02 21.15
C TYR A 298 -18.31 25.64 21.76
N MET A 299 -18.20 25.77 23.09
CA MET A 299 -17.01 25.37 23.84
C MET A 299 -17.29 24.09 24.62
N SER A 300 -16.71 22.98 24.16
CA SER A 300 -16.84 21.66 24.77
C SER A 300 -15.54 20.92 24.59
N SER A 301 -15.18 20.05 25.55
CA SER A 301 -14.04 19.14 25.41
C SER A 301 -14.18 18.17 24.23
N ARG A 302 -15.39 18.02 23.67
CA ARG A 302 -15.68 17.20 22.49
C ARG A 302 -15.48 17.93 21.15
N LEU A 303 -15.29 19.26 21.16
CA LEU A 303 -14.97 20.04 19.96
C LEU A 303 -13.56 20.60 20.10
N SER A 304 -12.59 19.94 19.48
CA SER A 304 -11.20 20.37 19.46
C SER A 304 -10.73 20.56 18.03
N PHE A 305 -10.13 21.73 17.76
CA PHE A 305 -9.40 22.01 16.53
C PHE A 305 -7.89 21.76 16.67
N PHE A 306 -7.50 21.19 17.79
CA PHE A 306 -6.15 20.76 18.08
C PHE A 306 -6.12 19.24 18.09
N TYR A 307 -5.27 18.67 17.24
CA TYR A 307 -5.03 17.23 17.18
C TYR A 307 -3.69 16.92 17.85
N VAL A 308 -3.64 15.93 18.71
CA VAL A 308 -2.41 15.22 19.12
C VAL A 308 -2.83 13.77 19.29
N PRO A 309 -2.15 12.81 18.64
CA PRO A 309 -2.54 11.41 18.78
C PRO A 309 -2.42 10.97 20.24
N SER A 310 -3.51 10.43 20.75
CA SER A 310 -3.62 9.88 22.09
C SER A 310 -2.80 8.59 22.25
N ALA A 311 -2.52 8.21 23.49
CA ALA A 311 -1.87 6.93 23.77
C ALA A 311 -2.66 5.73 23.23
N ALA A 312 -4.00 5.83 23.20
CA ALA A 312 -4.87 4.79 22.65
C ALA A 312 -4.73 4.68 21.12
N GLU A 313 -4.65 5.79 20.40
CA GLU A 313 -4.39 5.79 18.95
C GLU A 313 -3.02 5.17 18.64
N TRP A 314 -1.97 5.53 19.39
CA TRP A 314 -0.66 4.90 19.24
C TRP A 314 -0.68 3.40 19.55
N ALA A 315 -1.38 2.99 20.62
CA ALA A 315 -1.53 1.59 20.97
C ALA A 315 -2.24 0.79 19.87
N LEU A 316 -3.28 1.36 19.26
CA LEU A 316 -3.99 0.74 18.13
C LEU A 316 -3.07 0.57 16.92
N VAL A 317 -2.31 1.60 16.55
CA VAL A 317 -1.34 1.53 15.44
C VAL A 317 -0.31 0.43 15.72
N MET A 318 0.27 0.41 16.92
CA MET A 318 1.24 -0.61 17.31
C MET A 318 0.65 -2.02 17.32
N PHE A 319 -0.61 -2.17 17.76
CA PHE A 319 -1.32 -3.44 17.74
C PHE A 319 -1.52 -3.96 16.32
N VAL A 320 -2.00 -3.12 15.40
CA VAL A 320 -2.21 -3.49 13.98
C VAL A 320 -0.89 -3.85 13.30
N VAL A 321 0.16 -3.05 13.51
CA VAL A 321 1.52 -3.31 12.98
C VAL A 321 2.09 -4.61 13.54
N SER A 322 1.89 -4.88 14.83
CA SER A 322 2.36 -6.11 15.48
C SER A 322 1.67 -7.35 14.91
N ILE A 323 0.35 -7.29 14.72
CA ILE A 323 -0.42 -8.38 14.09
C ILE A 323 0.03 -8.59 12.65
N GLY A 324 0.13 -7.52 11.86
CA GLY A 324 0.61 -7.61 10.48
C GLY A 324 2.00 -8.22 10.38
N THR A 325 2.92 -7.79 11.25
CA THR A 325 4.29 -8.34 11.32
C THR A 325 4.30 -9.80 11.74
N ALA A 326 3.48 -10.19 12.72
CA ALA A 326 3.35 -11.57 13.17
C ALA A 326 2.79 -12.46 12.06
N LEU A 327 1.74 -12.03 11.37
CA LEU A 327 1.16 -12.75 10.22
C LEU A 327 2.18 -12.86 9.09
N PHE A 328 2.94 -11.79 8.82
CA PHE A 328 4.00 -11.82 7.82
C PHE A 328 5.06 -12.84 8.20
N PHE A 329 5.50 -12.89 9.45
CA PHE A 329 6.49 -13.84 9.95
C PHE A 329 5.97 -15.30 9.90
N VAL A 330 4.71 -15.52 10.25
CA VAL A 330 4.05 -16.82 10.11
C VAL A 330 4.03 -17.24 8.63
N GLY A 331 3.63 -16.38 7.72
CA GLY A 331 3.68 -16.68 6.28
C GLY A 331 5.09 -16.92 5.77
N TYR A 332 6.07 -16.10 6.18
CA TYR A 332 7.49 -16.30 5.90
C TYR A 332 7.97 -17.69 6.32
N ARG A 333 7.49 -18.19 7.47
CA ARG A 333 7.89 -19.48 8.03
C ARG A 333 7.20 -20.68 7.39
N TYR A 334 5.94 -20.51 6.99
CA TYR A 334 5.04 -21.61 6.63
C TYR A 334 4.57 -21.60 5.16
N LEU A 335 4.96 -20.60 4.36
CA LEU A 335 4.66 -20.51 2.93
C LEU A 335 5.95 -20.38 2.09
N PRO A 336 5.99 -20.95 0.87
CA PRO A 336 7.13 -20.88 -0.04
C PRO A 336 7.20 -19.52 -0.77
N LEU A 337 7.37 -18.42 -0.03
CA LEU A 337 7.30 -17.05 -0.57
C LEU A 337 8.54 -16.62 -1.37
N PHE A 338 9.69 -17.28 -1.17
CA PHE A 338 10.99 -16.90 -1.76
C PHE A 338 11.51 -17.92 -2.77
N GLU A 339 10.81 -19.03 -2.96
CA GLU A 339 11.15 -19.99 -3.99
C GLU A 339 10.80 -19.38 -5.35
N PRO A 340 11.66 -19.53 -6.39
CA PRO A 340 11.31 -19.09 -7.74
C PRO A 340 9.95 -19.67 -8.14
N ALA A 341 9.14 -18.93 -8.90
CA ALA A 341 7.98 -19.56 -9.55
C ALA A 341 8.50 -20.75 -10.36
N ALA A 342 7.91 -21.94 -10.17
CA ALA A 342 8.31 -23.13 -10.92
C ALA A 342 8.32 -22.77 -12.42
N VAL A 343 9.53 -22.67 -12.98
CA VAL A 343 9.72 -22.19 -14.35
C VAL A 343 9.03 -23.19 -15.28
N PRO A 344 8.23 -22.72 -16.27
CA PRO A 344 7.66 -23.63 -17.26
C PRO A 344 8.77 -24.43 -17.93
N ALA A 345 8.52 -25.72 -18.18
CA ALA A 345 9.48 -26.64 -18.80
C ALA A 345 10.10 -26.14 -20.14
N ARG A 346 9.52 -25.11 -20.78
CA ARG A 346 10.06 -24.50 -22.01
C ARG A 346 11.39 -23.76 -21.83
N GLU A 347 11.80 -23.39 -20.62
CA GLU A 347 13.14 -22.81 -20.38
C GLU A 347 14.20 -23.86 -19.99
N LEU A 348 13.83 -25.14 -19.86
CA LEU A 348 14.80 -26.24 -19.67
C LEU A 348 15.37 -26.79 -20.99
N GLU A 349 14.88 -26.29 -22.14
CA GLU A 349 15.30 -26.71 -23.48
C GLU A 349 16.07 -25.62 -24.25
N ARG A 350 16.60 -24.60 -23.57
CA ARG A 350 17.46 -23.58 -24.19
C ARG A 350 18.82 -23.45 -23.55
#